data_AF-A0A256GK34-F1
#
_entry.id   AF-A0A256GK34-F1
#
_cell.length_a   1.000
_cell.length_b   1.000
_cell.length_c   1.000
_cell.angle_alpha   90.00
_cell.angle_beta   90.00
_cell.angle_gamma   90.00
#
_symmetry.space_group_name_H-M   'P 1'
#
loop_
_entity.id
_entity.type
_entity.pdbx_description
1 polymer ?
#
loop_
_entity_poly.entity_id
_entity_poly.type
_entity_poly.pdbx_seq_one_letter_code
_entity_poly.pdbx_strand_id
1 'polypeptide(L)' 'MQYRENLRELSGCTDRELYDLGLTRDDIHRVAREAAFA' A
#
# COMPACT_ATOMS: atom_id res chain seq x y z
N MET A 1 -10.77 -9.74 -1.21
CA MET A 1 -9.50 -10.50 -1.20
C MET A 1 -8.36 -9.55 -1.54
N GLN A 2 -8.42 -8.85 -2.69
CA GLN A 2 -7.45 -7.85 -3.16
C GLN A 2 -6.95 -6.85 -2.10
N TYR A 3 -7.85 -6.24 -1.30
CA TYR A 3 -7.44 -5.29 -0.25
C TYR A 3 -6.41 -5.87 0.73
N ARG A 4 -6.60 -7.11 1.19
CA ARG A 4 -5.72 -7.76 2.19
C ARG A 4 -4.37 -8.15 1.60
N GLU A 5 -4.35 -8.52 0.32
CA GLU A 5 -3.15 -8.83 -0.43
C GLU A 5 -2.32 -7.57 -0.64
N ASN A 6 -2.93 -6.51 -1.18
CA ASN A 6 -2.31 -5.19 -1.35
C ASN A 6 -1.76 -4.64 -0.02
N LEU A 7 -2.51 -4.79 1.07
CA LEU A 7 -2.06 -4.39 2.41
C LEU A 7 -0.80 -5.14 2.83
N ARG A 8 -0.75 -6.45 2.61
CA ARG A 8 0.38 -7.29 3.01
C ARG A 8 1.63 -6.95 2.19
N GLU A 9 1.47 -6.73 0.89
CA GLU A 9 2.57 -6.35 0.01
C GLU A 9 3.12 -4.97 0.37
N LEU A 10 2.27 -3.95 0.47
CA LEU A 10 2.68 -2.59 0.83
C LEU A 10 3.25 -2.49 2.25
N SER A 11 2.74 -3.30 3.18
CA SER A 11 3.32 -3.37 4.55
C SER A 11 4.69 -4.06 4.56
N GLY A 12 4.98 -4.91 3.57
CA GLY A 12 6.28 -5.58 3.41
C GLY A 12 7.37 -4.70 2.79
N CYS A 13 6.99 -3.66 2.04
CA CYS A 13 7.93 -2.65 1.54
C CYS A 13 8.62 -1.93 2.70
N THR A 14 9.81 -1.41 2.48
CA THR A 14 10.53 -0.49 3.37
C THR A 14 10.01 0.94 3.22
N ASP A 15 10.34 1.83 4.16
CA ASP A 15 9.93 3.24 4.07
C ASP A 15 10.53 3.91 2.84
N ARG A 16 11.73 3.50 2.42
CA ARG A 16 12.38 4.00 1.21
C ARG A 16 11.64 3.55 -0.06
N GLU A 17 11.27 2.27 -0.15
CA GLU A 17 10.52 1.75 -1.29
C GLU A 17 9.14 2.42 -1.41
N LEU A 18 8.46 2.64 -0.28
CA LEU A 18 7.21 3.40 -0.28
C LEU A 18 7.43 4.84 -0.72
N TYR A 19 8.49 5.49 -0.22
CA TYR A 19 8.83 6.86 -0.61
C TYR A 19 9.16 6.99 -2.10
N ASP A 20 9.88 6.01 -2.67
CA ASP A 20 10.19 5.97 -4.09
C ASP A 20 8.92 5.79 -4.96
N LEU A 21 7.85 5.21 -4.40
CA LEU A 21 6.50 5.14 -4.99
C LEU A 21 5.67 6.41 -4.73
N GLY A 22 6.19 7.39 -3.99
CA GLY A 22 5.46 8.59 -3.57
C GLY A 22 4.44 8.34 -2.45
N LEU A 23 4.63 7.27 -1.67
CA LEU A 23 3.75 6.85 -0.59
C LEU A 23 4.42 6.94 0.79
N THR A 24 3.61 7.09 1.82
CA THR A 24 4.00 6.90 3.22
C THR A 24 3.31 5.66 3.81
N ARG A 25 3.72 5.25 5.02
CA ARG A 25 3.05 4.16 5.75
C ARG A 25 1.57 4.44 5.99
N ASP A 26 1.24 5.70 6.24
CA ASP A 26 -0.14 6.12 6.49
C ASP A 26 -1.01 6.00 5.23
N ASP A 27 -0.41 6.06 4.04
CA ASP A 27 -1.10 5.90 2.76
C ASP A 27 -1.49 4.45 2.46
N ILE A 28 -0.84 3.45 3.08
CA ILE A 28 -1.01 2.03 2.74
C ILE A 28 -2.48 1.62 2.75
N HIS A 29 -3.21 1.97 3.82
CA HIS A 29 -4.62 1.61 3.95
C HIS A 29 -5.49 2.25 2.89
N ARG A 30 -5.21 3.52 2.56
CA ARG A 30 -5.94 4.27 1.55
C ARG A 30 -5.71 3.67 0.16
N VAL A 31 -4.44 3.49 -0.22
CA VAL A 31 -4.05 2.96 -1.54
C VAL A 31 -4.49 1.51 -1.72
N ALA A 32 -4.32 0.66 -0.70
CA ALA A 32 -4.77 -0.73 -0.76
C ALA A 32 -6.29 -0.80 -1.00
N ARG A 33 -7.05 0.15 -0.42
CA ARG A 33 -8.51 0.23 -0.62
C ARG A 33 -8.84 0.75 -2.00
N GLU A 34 -8.26 1.86 -2.44
CA GLU A 34 -8.46 2.41 -3.79
C GLU A 34 -8.19 1.35 -4.85
N ALA A 35 -7.05 0.66 -4.80
CA ALA A 35 -6.68 -0.38 -5.75
C ALA A 35 -7.59 -1.63 -5.71
N ALA A 36 -8.30 -1.88 -4.61
CA ALA A 36 -9.22 -3.01 -4.50
C ALA A 36 -10.64 -2.71 -5.00
N PHE A 37 -10.99 -1.44 -5.19
CA PHE A 37 -12.33 -0.98 -5.56
C PHE A 37 -12.35 -0.07 -6.81
N ALA A 38 -11.19 0.21 -7.42
CA ALA A 38 -11.04 0.85 -8.73
C ALA A 38 -11.22 -0.17 -9.86
#